data_AF-A0A7Y3P9S2-F1
#
_entry.id   AF-A0A7Y3P9S2-F1
#
_cell.length_a   1.000
_cell.length_b   1.000
_cell.length_c   1.000
_cell.angle_alpha   90.00
_cell.angle_beta   90.00
_cell.angle_gamma   90.00
#
_symmetry.space_group_name_H-M   'P 1'
#
loop_
_entity.id
_entity.type
_entity.pdbx_description
1 polymer ?
#
loop_
_entity_poly.entity_id
_entity_poly.type
_entity_poly.pdbx_seq_one_letter_code
_entity_poly.pdbx_strand_id
1 'polypeptide(L)'
;MKCPACAAENKDAAKACKKCGRDFTAPPAWFPDAAWHLRTLGIIYACLIVFYFGVSAALARLPKPYNLRQIPIEMTPWLAPSGKTFLPEEQLKAPTRRADALPDR
;
A
#
# COMPACT_ATOMS: atom_id res chain seq x y z
N MET A 1 40.69 5.67 -14.09
CA MET A 1 40.09 4.67 -13.18
C MET A 1 40.92 3.39 -13.14
N LYS A 2 41.08 2.78 -11.96
CA LYS A 2 41.81 1.52 -11.81
C LYS A 2 40.91 0.33 -12.07
N CYS A 3 41.40 -0.64 -12.85
CA CYS A 3 40.67 -1.88 -13.07
C CYS A 3 40.61 -2.69 -11.76
N PRO A 4 39.43 -3.12 -11.29
CA PRO A 4 39.32 -3.92 -10.06
C PRO A 4 39.92 -5.33 -10.19
N ALA A 5 40.15 -5.82 -11.42
CA ALA A 5 40.70 -7.15 -11.66
C ALA A 5 42.24 -7.19 -11.77
N CYS A 6 42.86 -6.18 -12.40
CA CYS A 6 44.29 -6.19 -12.71
C CYS A 6 45.05 -4.93 -12.25
N ALA A 7 44.37 -4.02 -11.54
CA ALA A 7 44.89 -2.75 -11.03
C ALA A 7 45.48 -1.78 -12.07
N ALA A 8 45.35 -2.07 -13.37
CA ALA A 8 45.83 -1.18 -14.43
C ALA A 8 45.05 0.14 -14.46
N GLU A 9 45.78 1.23 -14.69
CA GLU A 9 45.24 2.57 -14.96
C GLU A 9 44.56 2.60 -16.33
N ASN A 10 43.28 2.96 -16.37
CA ASN A 10 42.48 3.12 -17.60
C ASN A 10 41.89 4.54 -17.66
N LYS A 11 41.61 5.04 -18.86
CA LYS A 11 40.85 6.30 -19.04
C LYS A 11 39.51 6.18 -18.30
N ASP A 12 39.03 7.24 -17.65
CA ASP A 12 37.81 7.18 -16.83
C ASP A 12 36.55 6.81 -17.62
N ALA A 13 36.51 7.10 -18.92
CA ALA A 13 35.43 6.72 -19.84
C ALA A 13 35.71 5.44 -20.64
N ALA A 14 36.71 4.63 -20.27
CA ALA A 14 37.00 3.39 -20.98
C ALA A 14 35.85 2.38 -20.78
N LYS A 15 35.37 1.77 -21.88
CA LYS A 15 34.35 0.70 -21.81
C LYS A 15 34.93 -0.65 -21.38
N ALA A 16 36.21 -0.87 -21.63
CA ALA A 16 36.91 -2.10 -21.25
C ALA A 16 38.33 -1.80 -20.79
N CYS A 17 38.89 -2.68 -19.96
CA CYS A 17 40.26 -2.58 -19.51
C CYS A 17 41.24 -2.86 -20.66
N LYS A 18 42.21 -1.96 -20.85
CA LYS A 18 43.25 -2.10 -21.89
C LYS A 18 44.17 -3.32 -21.71
N LYS A 19 44.33 -3.80 -20.48
CA LYS A 19 45.28 -4.88 -20.13
C LYS A 19 44.63 -6.26 -20.10
N CYS A 20 43.49 -6.39 -19.43
CA CYS A 20 42.81 -7.68 -19.24
C CYS A 20 41.50 -7.83 -20.01
N GLY A 21 41.08 -6.81 -20.77
CA GLY A 21 39.86 -6.87 -21.58
C GLY A 21 38.55 -6.85 -20.79
N ARG A 22 38.59 -6.69 -19.46
CA ARG A 22 37.39 -6.69 -18.62
C ARG A 22 36.47 -5.51 -18.97
N ASP A 23 35.23 -5.82 -19.27
CA ASP A 23 34.18 -4.85 -19.54
C ASP A 23 33.80 -4.08 -18.27
N PHE A 24 33.74 -2.75 -18.37
CA PHE A 24 33.30 -1.83 -17.31
C PHE A 24 31.84 -1.39 -17.49
N THR A 25 31.21 -1.73 -18.62
CA THR A 25 29.80 -1.43 -18.91
C THR A 25 28.84 -2.52 -18.42
N ALA A 26 29.37 -3.72 -18.16
CA ALA A 26 28.58 -4.80 -17.59
C ALA A 26 28.08 -4.39 -16.19
N PRO A 27 26.76 -4.43 -15.95
CA PRO A 27 26.22 -4.18 -14.62
C PRO A 27 26.81 -5.20 -13.63
N PRO A 28 26.94 -4.83 -12.35
CA PRO A 28 27.46 -5.76 -11.36
C PRO A 28 26.53 -6.97 -11.25
N ALA A 29 27.08 -8.14 -10.90
CA ALA A 29 26.34 -9.40 -10.86
C ALA A 29 25.14 -9.41 -9.88
N TRP A 30 25.07 -8.45 -8.96
CA TRP A 30 23.94 -8.28 -8.05
C TRP A 30 22.80 -7.45 -8.64
N PHE A 31 22.99 -6.82 -9.81
CA PHE A 31 22.00 -5.93 -10.40
C PHE A 31 20.79 -6.74 -10.89
N PRO A 32 19.58 -6.44 -10.39
CA PRO A 32 18.40 -7.23 -10.72
C PRO A 32 17.88 -6.96 -12.14
N ASP A 33 17.53 -8.03 -12.85
CA ASP A 33 16.90 -7.95 -14.17
C ASP A 33 15.42 -7.56 -14.08
N ALA A 34 14.82 -7.17 -15.22
CA ALA A 34 13.37 -6.90 -15.30
C ALA A 34 12.51 -8.09 -14.85
N ALA A 35 12.94 -9.32 -15.16
CA ALA A 35 12.28 -10.53 -14.71
C ALA A 35 12.34 -10.71 -13.18
N TRP A 36 13.44 -10.30 -12.55
CA TRP A 36 13.57 -10.28 -11.10
C TRP A 36 12.56 -9.31 -10.49
N HIS A 37 12.49 -8.08 -11.02
CA HIS A 37 11.56 -7.07 -10.54
C HIS A 37 10.10 -7.53 -10.63
N LEU A 38 9.70 -8.10 -11.77
CA LEU A 38 8.32 -8.56 -11.95
C LEU A 38 7.94 -9.67 -10.96
N ARG A 39 8.85 -10.63 -10.71
CA ARG A 39 8.65 -11.69 -9.72
C ARG A 39 8.55 -11.12 -8.31
N THR A 40 9.50 -10.27 -7.93
CA THR A 40 9.54 -9.65 -6.60
C THR A 40 8.30 -8.81 -6.34
N LEU A 41 7.92 -7.94 -7.28
CA LEU A 41 6.71 -7.14 -7.18
C LEU A 41 5.46 -8.03 -7.11
N GLY A 42 5.37 -9.07 -7.95
CA GLY A 42 4.27 -10.03 -7.91
C GLY A 42 4.12 -10.69 -6.54
N ILE A 43 5.22 -11.12 -5.92
CA ILE A 43 5.21 -11.71 -4.57
C ILE A 43 4.74 -10.68 -3.53
N ILE A 44 5.27 -9.45 -3.56
CA ILE A 44 4.89 -8.39 -2.62
C ILE A 44 3.39 -8.11 -2.70
N TYR A 45 2.86 -7.91 -3.91
CA TYR A 45 1.43 -7.65 -4.09
C TYR A 45 0.57 -8.85 -3.70
N ALA A 46 0.98 -10.08 -4.01
CA ALA A 46 0.29 -11.28 -3.56
C ALA A 46 0.21 -11.35 -2.03
N CYS A 47 1.32 -11.08 -1.33
CA CYS A 47 1.35 -11.03 0.13
C CYS A 47 0.44 -9.93 0.68
N LEU A 48 0.47 -8.72 0.11
CA LEU A 48 -0.40 -7.62 0.52
C LEU A 48 -1.87 -7.94 0.34
N ILE A 49 -2.25 -8.57 -0.79
CA ILE A 49 -3.62 -8.99 -1.07
C ILE A 49 -4.08 -10.00 -0.01
N VAL A 50 -3.30 -11.07 0.20
CA VAL A 50 -3.62 -12.10 1.19
C VAL A 50 -3.73 -11.50 2.60
N PHE A 51 -2.78 -10.63 2.97
CA PHE A 51 -2.80 -9.95 4.26
C PHE A 51 -4.04 -9.07 4.43
N TYR A 52 -4.39 -8.25 3.43
CA TYR A 52 -5.56 -7.38 3.47
C TYR A 52 -6.86 -8.17 3.68
N PHE A 53 -7.06 -9.25 2.92
CA PHE A 53 -8.24 -10.09 3.07
C PHE A 53 -8.24 -10.85 4.40
N GLY A 54 -7.07 -11.35 4.83
CA GLY A 54 -6.92 -12.01 6.13
C GLY A 54 -7.28 -11.10 7.30
N VAL A 55 -6.75 -9.88 7.32
CA VAL A 55 -7.07 -8.87 8.35
C VAL A 55 -8.54 -8.46 8.28
N SER A 56 -9.07 -8.19 7.10
CA SER A 56 -10.49 -7.83 6.93
C SER A 56 -11.42 -8.93 7.44
N ALA A 57 -11.12 -10.19 7.12
CA ALA A 57 -11.88 -11.34 7.57
C ALA A 57 -11.71 -11.63 9.07
N ALA A 58 -10.55 -11.33 9.65
CA ALA A 58 -10.32 -11.43 11.10
C ALA A 58 -11.11 -10.35 11.85
N LEU A 59 -11.00 -9.09 11.42
CA LEU A 59 -11.71 -7.95 12.01
C LEU A 59 -13.23 -8.09 11.89
N ALA A 60 -13.74 -8.64 10.79
CA ALA A 60 -15.18 -8.88 10.63
C ALA A 60 -15.75 -9.88 11.64
N ARG A 61 -14.93 -10.78 12.20
CA ARG A 61 -15.34 -11.80 13.17
C ARG A 61 -15.28 -11.34 14.62
N LEU A 62 -14.71 -10.18 14.90
CA LEU A 62 -14.63 -9.66 16.26
C LEU A 62 -16.04 -9.33 16.80
N PRO A 63 -16.27 -9.47 18.12
CA PRO A 63 -17.53 -9.02 18.71
C PRO A 63 -17.67 -7.50 18.57
N LYS A 64 -18.92 -7.03 18.46
CA LYS A 64 -19.23 -5.60 18.59
C LYS A 64 -18.64 -5.09 19.92
N PRO A 65 -17.96 -3.93 19.96
CA PRO A 65 -17.91 -2.88 18.93
C PRO A 65 -16.67 -2.90 18.02
N TYR A 66 -15.83 -3.93 18.10
CA TYR A 66 -14.53 -3.98 17.40
C TYR A 66 -14.58 -4.57 15.99
N ASN A 67 -15.75 -5.06 15.57
CA ASN A 67 -15.97 -5.42 14.18
C ASN A 67 -15.90 -4.18 13.28
N LEU A 68 -15.60 -4.38 11.99
CA LEU A 68 -15.62 -3.32 10.98
C LEU A 68 -16.96 -2.57 11.03
N ARG A 69 -16.92 -1.34 11.57
CA ARG A 69 -18.09 -0.48 11.71
C ARG A 69 -18.48 0.04 10.33
N GLN A 70 -19.73 -0.16 9.95
CA GLN A 70 -20.32 0.59 8.85
C GLN A 70 -20.44 2.04 9.32
N ILE A 71 -19.68 2.93 8.68
CA ILE A 71 -19.74 4.36 8.98
C ILE A 71 -21.05 4.86 8.38
N PRO A 72 -21.95 5.40 9.20
CA PRO A 72 -23.23 5.84 8.68
C PRO A 72 -23.03 7.04 7.75
N ILE A 73 -23.88 7.14 6.73
CA ILE A 73 -23.72 8.12 5.66
C ILE A 73 -23.81 9.56 6.18
N GLU A 74 -24.53 9.82 7.29
CA GLU A 74 -24.54 11.13 7.93
C GLU A 74 -23.16 11.61 8.38
N MET A 75 -22.25 10.68 8.72
CA MET A 75 -20.89 11.00 9.17
C MET A 75 -19.90 11.11 8.02
N THR A 76 -20.16 10.46 6.88
CA THR A 76 -19.24 10.43 5.73
C THR A 76 -19.95 10.65 4.39
N PRO A 77 -20.65 11.78 4.19
CA PRO A 77 -21.36 12.07 2.94
C PRO A 77 -20.42 12.17 1.72
N TRP A 78 -19.15 12.50 1.92
CA TRP A 78 -18.12 12.55 0.86
C TRP A 78 -17.63 11.17 0.39
N LEU A 79 -18.00 10.08 1.09
CA LEU A 79 -17.62 8.71 0.71
C LEU A 79 -18.59 8.09 -0.31
N ALA A 80 -19.70 8.76 -0.62
CA ALA A 80 -20.71 8.25 -1.54
C ALA A 80 -20.19 8.30 -3.00
N PRO A 81 -20.30 7.20 -3.77
CA PRO A 81 -19.82 7.14 -5.16
C PRO A 81 -20.55 8.11 -6.11
N SER A 82 -21.71 8.63 -5.72
CA SER A 82 -22.50 9.60 -6.51
C SER A 82 -22.23 11.08 -6.15
N GLY A 83 -21.38 11.36 -5.15
CA GLY A 83 -20.99 12.72 -4.75
C GLY A 83 -22.11 13.62 -4.22
N LYS A 84 -23.37 13.16 -4.20
CA LYS A 84 -24.55 13.93 -3.78
C LYS A 84 -25.61 13.01 -3.19
N THR A 85 -25.37 12.47 -2.00
CA THR A 85 -26.47 12.00 -1.15
C THR A 85 -26.60 13.00 0.00
N PHE A 86 -27.27 14.12 -0.29
CA PHE A 86 -27.83 14.95 0.77
C PHE A 86 -29.04 14.19 1.28
N LEU A 87 -28.89 13.53 2.44
CA LEU A 87 -30.06 13.10 3.18
C LEU A 87 -30.91 14.35 3.51
N PRO A 88 -32.25 14.27 3.47
CA PRO A 88 -33.10 15.34 3.98
C PRO A 88 -32.66 15.72 5.40
N GLU A 89 -32.71 17.01 5.75
CA GLU A 89 -32.25 17.50 7.07
C GLU A 89 -32.96 16.78 8.23
N GLU A 90 -34.18 16.31 7.99
CA GLU A 90 -34.99 15.51 8.92
C GLU A 90 -34.34 14.16 9.27
N GLN A 91 -33.61 13.54 8.34
CA GLN A 91 -32.87 12.30 8.59
C GLN A 91 -31.49 12.54 9.22
N LEU A 92 -30.96 13.76 9.13
CA LEU A 92 -29.70 14.16 9.77
C LEU A 92 -29.91 14.57 11.24
N LYS A 93 -31.13 14.92 11.65
CA LYS A 93 -31.45 15.29 13.02
C LYS A 93 -31.41 14.04 13.91
N ALA A 94 -30.65 14.13 15.00
CA ALA A 94 -30.69 13.10 16.03
C ALA A 94 -32.14 12.86 16.47
N PRO A 95 -32.58 11.60 16.65
CA PRO A 95 -33.92 11.34 17.15
C PRO A 95 -34.12 12.12 18.45
N THR A 96 -35.22 12.84 18.55
CA THR A 96 -35.56 13.55 19.77
C THR A 96 -35.52 12.54 20.91
N ARG A 97 -34.74 12.85 21.94
CA ARG A 97 -34.69 12.03 23.16
C ARG A 97 -36.14 11.90 23.63
N ARG A 98 -36.74 10.72 23.48
CA ARG A 98 -38.09 10.42 23.95
C ARG A 98 -38.19 10.87 25.40
N ALA A 99 -39.10 11.80 25.69
CA ALA A 99 -39.30 12.33 27.05
C ALA A 99 -39.74 11.22 28.02
N ASP A 100 -40.32 10.16 27.46
CA ASP A 100 -40.75 8.90 28.05
C ASP A 100 -39.60 7.98 28.51
N ALA A 101 -38.33 8.38 28.30
CA ALA A 101 -37.15 7.63 28.78
C ALA A 101 -36.56 8.16 30.11
N LEU A 102 -37.22 9.11 30.78
CA LEU A 102 -36.85 9.47 32.15
C LEU A 102 -37.56 8.51 33.10
N PRO A 103 -36.85 7.61 33.82
CA PRO A 103 -37.50 6.83 34.86
C PRO A 103 -38.07 7.80 35.91
N ASP A 104 -39.37 7.68 36.19
CA ASP A 104 -40.03 8.40 37.29
C ASP A 104 -39.20 8.20 38.56
N ARG A 105 -38.72 9.31 39.10
CA ARG A 105 -37.80 9.36 40.24
C ARG A 105 -38.55 9.65 41.52
#